data_AF-A0A5Q0K192-F1
#
_entry.id   AF-A0A5Q0K192-F1
#
_cell.length_a   1.000
_cell.length_b   1.000
_cell.length_c   1.000
_cell.angle_alpha   90.00
_cell.angle_beta   90.00
_cell.angle_gamma   90.00
#
_symmetry.space_group_name_H-M   'P 1'
#
loop_
_entity.id
_entity.type
_entity.pdbx_description
1 polymer ?
#
loop_
_entity_poly.entity_id
_entity_poly.type
_entity_poly.pdbx_seq_one_letter_code
_entity_poly.pdbx_strand_id
1 'polypeptide(L)'
;MANLNWFPINPLRKEDGSFYALALMENAEELKPVALDADDDPFAQFKVIQSTLNIQTALDLGIGIGSVYGSFKSFVLSYEAMLFTEKIVTNPIGGKIYGTRWGAGLRVVLKVSDIQSKTSFNFGAIAAAAELGLAKVEYEINGIGINSPNILKILPGPGEFSFENYTKILEAAEKVKKYMADNSDKLTPQPFQVFMSDEINKDVFKDSQSVLYAAKNVVSRNTLGEALSKSAGKYSSDIIEGFYAKMGILDDHVKPSRDDRREASDFLDV
;
A
#
# COMPACT_ATOMS: atom_id res chain seq x y z
N MET A 1 -3.15 4.19 -20.42
CA MET A 1 -2.40 2.99 -19.98
C MET A 1 -2.59 2.89 -18.49
N ALA A 2 -2.84 1.70 -17.96
CA ALA A 2 -2.87 1.52 -16.50
C ALA A 2 -1.49 1.87 -15.93
N ASN A 3 -1.45 2.70 -14.88
CA ASN A 3 -0.23 2.92 -14.13
C ASN A 3 0.04 1.64 -13.32
N LEU A 4 1.10 0.92 -13.64
CA LEU A 4 1.44 -0.33 -12.99
C LEU A 4 2.48 -0.09 -11.90
N ASN A 5 2.29 -0.72 -10.74
CA ASN A 5 3.20 -0.62 -9.59
C ASN A 5 3.41 -1.98 -8.93
N TRP A 6 4.52 -2.12 -8.20
CA TRP A 6 4.82 -3.30 -7.39
C TRP A 6 4.19 -3.18 -6.00
N PHE A 7 3.36 -4.15 -5.66
CA PHE A 7 2.62 -4.20 -4.41
C PHE A 7 3.11 -5.35 -3.55
N PRO A 8 3.46 -5.12 -2.27
CA PRO A 8 3.70 -6.21 -1.33
C PRO A 8 2.42 -7.00 -1.13
N ILE A 9 2.54 -8.32 -1.12
CA ILE A 9 1.42 -9.24 -0.93
C ILE A 9 1.80 -10.33 0.08
N ASN A 10 0.81 -10.83 0.81
CA ASN A 10 0.98 -12.03 1.62
C ASN A 10 1.27 -13.23 0.69
N PRO A 11 2.40 -13.93 0.86
CA PRO A 11 2.81 -14.99 -0.04
C PRO A 11 1.97 -16.28 0.08
N LEU A 12 1.05 -16.37 1.05
CA LEU A 12 0.21 -17.54 1.24
C LEU A 12 -0.68 -17.80 0.03
N ARG A 13 -0.66 -19.06 -0.43
CA ARG A 13 -1.42 -19.55 -1.58
C ARG A 13 -2.38 -20.67 -1.17
N LYS A 14 -3.52 -20.74 -1.86
CA LYS A 14 -4.49 -21.84 -1.80
C LYS A 14 -3.92 -23.08 -2.49
N GLU A 15 -4.64 -24.21 -2.37
CA GLU A 15 -4.28 -25.48 -3.02
C GLU A 15 -4.24 -25.37 -4.55
N ASP A 16 -5.10 -24.54 -5.15
CA ASP A 16 -5.12 -24.26 -6.58
C ASP A 16 -3.98 -23.33 -7.06
N GLY A 17 -3.16 -22.84 -6.13
CA GLY A 17 -2.04 -21.93 -6.36
C GLY A 17 -2.39 -20.44 -6.37
N SER A 18 -3.66 -20.06 -6.22
CA SER A 18 -4.08 -18.66 -6.17
C SER A 18 -3.79 -18.01 -4.81
N PHE A 19 -3.67 -16.68 -4.78
CA PHE A 19 -3.35 -15.96 -3.55
C PHE A 19 -4.52 -15.94 -2.57
N TYR A 20 -4.27 -16.18 -1.28
CA TYR A 20 -5.27 -15.95 -0.24
C TYR A 20 -5.64 -14.47 -0.12
N ALA A 21 -4.67 -13.57 -0.24
CA ALA A 21 -4.88 -12.13 -0.17
C ALA A 21 -5.91 -11.64 -1.21
N LEU A 22 -5.88 -12.21 -2.43
CA LEU A 22 -6.75 -11.76 -3.52
C LEU A 22 -8.08 -12.54 -3.59
N ALA A 23 -8.43 -13.29 -2.54
CA ALA A 23 -9.58 -14.19 -2.54
C ALA A 23 -10.94 -13.49 -2.73
N LEU A 24 -11.03 -12.19 -2.46
CA LEU A 24 -12.25 -11.39 -2.59
C LEU A 24 -12.33 -10.60 -3.91
N MET A 25 -11.31 -10.71 -4.78
CA MET A 25 -11.32 -10.03 -6.07
C MET A 25 -12.09 -10.83 -7.12
N GLU A 26 -12.54 -10.11 -8.15
CA GLU A 26 -13.03 -10.75 -9.37
C GLU A 26 -11.94 -11.65 -9.98
N ASN A 27 -12.34 -12.85 -10.42
CA ASN A 27 -11.46 -13.91 -10.93
C ASN A 27 -10.41 -14.42 -9.93
N ALA A 28 -10.69 -14.38 -8.62
CA ALA A 28 -9.77 -14.78 -7.55
C ALA A 28 -9.11 -16.18 -7.71
N GLU A 29 -9.79 -17.15 -8.31
CA GLU A 29 -9.25 -18.50 -8.57
C GLU A 29 -8.15 -18.50 -9.65
N GLU A 30 -8.15 -17.48 -10.51
CA GLU A 30 -7.16 -17.29 -11.57
C GLU A 30 -5.98 -16.41 -11.14
N LEU A 31 -6.11 -15.67 -10.03
CA LEU A 31 -5.07 -14.74 -9.53
C LEU A 31 -3.92 -15.51 -8.86
N LYS A 32 -3.08 -16.10 -9.71
CA LYS A 32 -1.89 -16.87 -9.36
C LYS A 32 -0.62 -16.05 -9.63
N PRO A 33 0.49 -16.31 -8.93
CA PRO A 33 1.76 -15.68 -9.27
C PRO A 33 2.20 -16.09 -10.68
N VAL A 34 2.91 -15.18 -11.37
CA VAL A 34 3.64 -15.52 -12.60
C VAL A 34 4.71 -16.53 -12.23
N ALA A 35 4.68 -17.72 -12.79
CA ALA A 35 5.61 -18.79 -12.43
C ALA A 35 7.07 -18.46 -12.81
N LEU A 36 8.00 -19.00 -12.04
CA LEU A 36 9.40 -19.11 -12.44
C LEU A 36 9.55 -20.23 -13.48
N ASP A 37 10.47 -20.02 -14.43
CA ASP A 37 10.94 -21.07 -15.33
C ASP A 37 11.96 -21.96 -14.62
N ALA A 38 12.19 -23.16 -15.14
CA ALA A 38 13.08 -24.15 -14.50
C ALA A 38 14.54 -23.66 -14.34
N ASP A 39 14.99 -22.79 -15.25
CA ASP A 39 16.35 -22.27 -15.29
C ASP A 39 16.48 -20.89 -14.60
N ASP A 40 15.40 -20.33 -14.06
CA ASP A 40 15.46 -19.05 -13.34
C ASP A 40 16.21 -19.21 -12.01
N ASP A 41 17.16 -18.32 -11.74
CA ASP A 41 17.71 -18.16 -10.39
C ASP A 41 16.73 -17.31 -9.54
N PRO A 42 16.06 -17.90 -8.53
CA PRO A 42 15.13 -17.16 -7.69
C PRO A 42 15.79 -16.07 -6.83
N PHE A 43 17.12 -16.06 -6.73
CA PHE A 43 17.89 -15.26 -5.79
C PHE A 43 18.95 -14.41 -6.49
N ALA A 44 18.65 -13.94 -7.72
CA ALA A 44 19.59 -13.24 -8.58
C ALA A 44 20.03 -11.84 -8.09
N GLN A 45 19.20 -11.15 -7.30
CA GLN A 45 19.51 -9.78 -6.84
C GLN A 45 19.06 -9.50 -5.41
N PHE A 46 19.85 -8.70 -4.70
CA PHE A 46 19.50 -8.18 -3.37
C PHE A 46 19.06 -6.71 -3.47
N LYS A 47 17.92 -6.36 -2.85
CA LYS A 47 17.46 -4.97 -2.76
C LYS A 47 16.72 -4.71 -1.46
N VAL A 48 16.80 -3.45 -1.01
CA VAL A 48 15.88 -2.88 -0.03
C VAL A 48 14.79 -2.13 -0.79
N ILE A 49 13.54 -2.53 -0.59
CA ILE A 49 12.35 -1.97 -1.24
C ILE A 49 11.49 -1.31 -0.17
N GLN A 50 10.92 -0.14 -0.48
CA GLN A 50 9.97 0.55 0.38
C GLN A 50 8.69 0.83 -0.42
N SER A 51 7.55 0.48 0.15
CA SER A 51 6.23 0.70 -0.46
C SER A 51 5.27 1.26 0.58
N THR A 52 4.53 2.31 0.20
CA THR A 52 3.48 2.89 1.03
C THR A 52 2.11 2.50 0.49
N LEU A 53 1.26 1.98 1.37
CA LEU A 53 -0.10 1.56 1.06
C LEU A 53 -1.09 2.29 1.96
N ASN A 54 -2.27 2.61 1.42
CA ASN A 54 -3.39 2.93 2.30
C ASN A 54 -3.78 1.66 3.09
N ILE A 55 -4.42 1.82 4.26
CA ILE A 55 -4.72 0.68 5.13
C ILE A 55 -5.58 -0.37 4.42
N GLN A 56 -6.61 0.05 3.69
CA GLN A 56 -7.54 -0.88 3.05
C GLN A 56 -6.79 -1.78 2.05
N THR A 57 -5.93 -1.18 1.24
CA THR A 57 -5.10 -1.90 0.26
C THR A 57 -4.14 -2.85 0.96
N ALA A 58 -3.55 -2.42 2.08
CA ALA A 58 -2.66 -3.27 2.86
C ALA A 58 -3.42 -4.49 3.41
N LEU A 59 -4.64 -4.30 3.93
CA LEU A 59 -5.51 -5.39 4.39
C LEU A 59 -5.91 -6.33 3.25
N ASP A 60 -6.33 -5.78 2.11
CA ASP A 60 -6.70 -6.56 0.92
C ASP A 60 -5.52 -7.37 0.38
N LEU A 61 -4.29 -6.86 0.51
CA LEU A 61 -3.07 -7.57 0.14
C LEU A 61 -2.53 -8.49 1.24
N GLY A 62 -3.21 -8.58 2.38
CA GLY A 62 -2.80 -9.38 3.54
C GLY A 62 -1.52 -8.87 4.21
N ILE A 63 -1.19 -7.59 4.04
CA ILE A 63 -0.08 -6.85 4.64
C ILE A 63 -0.64 -6.00 5.78
N GLY A 64 -0.93 -6.60 6.93
CA GLY A 64 -1.55 -5.87 8.03
C GLY A 64 -1.12 -6.38 9.40
N ILE A 65 -1.06 -5.45 10.36
CA ILE A 65 -0.86 -5.70 11.79
C ILE A 65 -2.25 -5.73 12.46
N GLY A 66 -2.46 -6.63 13.42
CA GLY A 66 -3.75 -6.88 14.09
C GLY A 66 -4.55 -5.65 14.56
N SER A 67 -5.88 -5.80 14.52
CA SER A 67 -6.99 -4.84 14.80
C SER A 67 -6.75 -3.37 14.42
N VAL A 68 -7.33 -2.98 13.28
CA VAL A 68 -7.46 -1.58 12.85
C VAL A 68 -8.68 -0.96 13.53
N TYR A 69 -8.46 -0.19 14.61
CA TYR A 69 -9.42 0.82 15.03
C TYR A 69 -9.14 2.11 14.24
N GLY A 70 -10.17 2.61 13.56
CA GLY A 70 -10.08 3.69 12.59
C GLY A 70 -9.45 4.97 13.15
N SER A 71 -8.25 5.28 12.69
CA SER A 71 -7.67 6.62 12.76
C SER A 71 -7.70 7.25 11.37
N PHE A 72 -8.05 8.54 11.32
CA PHE A 72 -8.35 9.32 10.10
C PHE A 72 -7.11 9.66 9.25
N LYS A 73 -5.90 9.29 9.68
CA LYS A 73 -4.63 9.58 8.99
C LYS A 73 -3.62 8.47 9.22
N SER A 74 -3.90 7.32 8.62
CA SER A 74 -3.07 6.14 8.80
C SER A 74 -2.75 5.48 7.47
N PHE A 75 -1.51 4.99 7.35
CA PHE A 75 -1.03 4.24 6.20
C PHE A 75 -0.10 3.13 6.67
N VAL A 76 0.17 2.19 5.78
CA VAL A 76 1.14 1.11 6.01
C VAL A 76 2.39 1.39 5.18
N LEU A 77 3.56 1.37 5.81
CA LEU A 77 4.84 1.30 5.12
C LEU A 77 5.37 -0.13 5.20
N SER A 78 5.65 -0.72 4.03
CA SER A 78 6.40 -1.97 3.91
C SER A 78 7.87 -1.63 3.64
N TYR A 79 8.77 -2.10 4.49
CA TYR A 79 10.22 -2.07 4.27
C TYR A 79 10.71 -3.51 4.08
N GLU A 80 11.31 -3.81 2.94
CA GLU A 80 11.59 -5.17 2.51
C GLU A 80 13.05 -5.32 2.11
N ALA A 81 13.83 -6.09 2.86
CA ALA A 81 15.20 -6.45 2.51
C ALA A 81 15.19 -7.88 1.94
N MET A 82 15.25 -7.99 0.62
CA MET A 82 14.95 -9.23 -0.11
C MET A 82 16.08 -9.63 -1.05
N LEU A 83 16.34 -10.93 -1.12
CA LEU A 83 17.06 -11.59 -2.20
C LEU A 83 16.01 -12.23 -3.13
N PHE A 84 15.97 -11.82 -4.39
CA PHE A 84 14.84 -12.15 -5.27
C PHE A 84 15.19 -12.11 -6.76
N THR A 85 14.23 -12.59 -7.55
CA THR A 85 14.12 -12.36 -8.99
C THR A 85 12.71 -11.85 -9.33
N GLU A 86 12.54 -11.30 -10.53
CA GLU A 86 11.24 -10.80 -11.00
C GLU A 86 10.88 -11.38 -12.36
N LYS A 87 9.60 -11.74 -12.52
CA LYS A 87 9.00 -12.15 -13.79
C LYS A 87 7.88 -11.18 -14.14
N ILE A 88 7.85 -10.76 -15.39
CA ILE A 88 6.84 -9.87 -15.95
C ILE A 88 6.30 -10.50 -17.22
N VAL A 89 4.99 -10.41 -17.42
CA VAL A 89 4.27 -10.90 -18.60
C VAL A 89 3.51 -9.76 -19.26
N THR A 90 3.32 -9.86 -20.56
CA THR A 90 2.53 -8.87 -21.32
C THR A 90 1.03 -9.04 -21.09
N ASN A 91 0.58 -10.30 -20.96
CA ASN A 91 -0.82 -10.64 -20.70
C ASN A 91 -0.99 -10.94 -19.20
N PRO A 92 -1.84 -10.20 -18.47
CA PRO A 92 -1.94 -10.35 -17.03
C PRO A 92 -2.65 -11.64 -16.64
N ILE A 93 -2.14 -12.31 -15.60
CA ILE A 93 -2.77 -13.47 -14.97
C ILE A 93 -4.04 -13.02 -14.24
N GLY A 94 -5.16 -13.73 -14.49
CA GLY A 94 -6.49 -13.37 -13.99
C GLY A 94 -6.93 -11.95 -14.35
N GLY A 95 -6.38 -11.38 -15.44
CA GLY A 95 -6.67 -10.02 -15.88
C GLY A 95 -6.03 -8.90 -15.05
N LYS A 96 -5.27 -9.21 -13.99
CA LYS A 96 -4.75 -8.19 -13.04
C LYS A 96 -3.24 -8.26 -12.77
N ILE A 97 -2.63 -9.45 -12.76
CA ILE A 97 -1.23 -9.61 -12.35
C ILE A 97 -0.32 -9.64 -13.58
N TYR A 98 0.45 -8.57 -13.77
CA TYR A 98 1.44 -8.44 -14.85
C TYR A 98 2.81 -8.98 -14.48
N GLY A 99 3.05 -9.29 -13.21
CA GLY A 99 4.36 -9.74 -12.77
C GLY A 99 4.39 -10.21 -11.32
N THR A 100 5.43 -10.94 -10.96
CA THR A 100 5.65 -11.44 -9.61
C THR A 100 7.13 -11.37 -9.26
N ARG A 101 7.43 -10.88 -8.05
CA ARG A 101 8.75 -11.01 -7.44
C ARG A 101 8.77 -12.23 -6.54
N TRP A 102 9.70 -13.13 -6.84
CA TRP A 102 9.94 -14.36 -6.09
C TRP A 102 11.24 -14.22 -5.33
N GLY A 103 11.20 -14.44 -4.02
CA GLY A 103 12.40 -14.30 -3.22
C GLY A 103 12.21 -14.71 -1.78
N ALA A 104 13.23 -14.43 -0.99
CA ALA A 104 13.26 -14.64 0.44
C ALA A 104 13.94 -13.45 1.12
N GLY A 105 13.59 -13.22 2.38
CA GLY A 105 14.15 -12.12 3.16
C GLY A 105 13.27 -11.64 4.28
N LEU A 106 13.45 -10.36 4.62
CA LEU A 106 12.79 -9.71 5.73
C LEU A 106 11.77 -8.70 5.21
N ARG A 107 10.55 -8.74 5.74
CA ARG A 107 9.57 -7.67 5.60
C ARG A 107 9.28 -7.08 6.96
N VAL A 108 9.48 -5.78 7.10
CA VAL A 108 9.05 -4.97 8.24
C VAL A 108 7.84 -4.18 7.79
N VAL A 109 6.71 -4.40 8.44
CA VAL A 109 5.47 -3.66 8.21
C VAL A 109 5.36 -2.62 9.32
N LEU A 110 5.24 -1.34 8.96
CA LEU A 110 4.94 -0.27 9.89
C LEU A 110 3.52 0.23 9.65
N LYS A 111 2.68 0.20 10.68
CA LYS A 111 1.39 0.89 10.67
C LYS A 111 1.59 2.25 11.32
N VAL A 112 1.51 3.30 10.52
CA VAL A 112 1.66 4.69 10.97
C VAL A 112 0.28 5.29 11.13
N SER A 113 0.01 5.93 12.26
CA SER A 113 -1.26 6.56 12.61
C SER A 113 -1.07 7.92 13.28
N ASP A 114 -2.14 8.71 13.35
CA ASP A 114 -2.18 10.01 14.03
C ASP A 114 -1.15 11.02 13.50
N ILE A 115 -0.91 11.00 12.18
CA ILE A 115 0.14 11.81 11.56
C ILE A 115 -0.23 13.29 11.55
N GLN A 116 0.59 14.10 12.20
CA GLN A 116 0.38 15.56 12.24
C GLN A 116 0.93 16.28 10.99
N SER A 117 1.83 15.66 10.21
CA SER A 117 2.50 16.28 9.06
C SER A 117 2.09 15.71 7.68
N LYS A 118 2.30 16.48 6.60
CA LYS A 118 2.04 16.11 5.19
C LYS A 118 3.30 15.63 4.43
N THR A 119 4.41 15.36 5.13
CA THR A 119 5.72 15.08 4.51
C THR A 119 5.79 13.69 3.87
N SER A 120 6.68 13.48 2.89
CA SER A 120 7.04 12.15 2.41
C SER A 120 7.75 11.35 3.51
N PHE A 121 7.10 10.28 3.96
CA PHE A 121 7.60 9.43 5.05
C PHE A 121 8.41 8.27 4.49
N ASN A 122 9.74 8.37 4.51
CA ASN A 122 10.61 7.21 4.39
C ASN A 122 10.84 6.56 5.76
N PHE A 123 11.35 5.32 5.78
CA PHE A 123 11.53 4.54 7.02
C PHE A 123 12.23 5.31 8.15
N GLY A 124 13.29 6.07 7.84
CA GLY A 124 14.01 6.89 8.82
C GLY A 124 13.20 8.11 9.32
N ALA A 125 12.44 8.76 8.43
CA ALA A 125 11.55 9.86 8.80
C ALA A 125 10.42 9.42 9.72
N ILE A 126 9.91 8.19 9.55
CA ILE A 126 8.90 7.60 10.45
C ILE A 126 9.49 7.36 11.83
N ALA A 127 10.73 6.87 11.91
CA ALA A 127 11.43 6.70 13.19
C ALA A 127 11.55 8.01 13.95
N ALA A 128 11.96 9.08 13.27
CA ALA A 128 12.03 10.41 13.88
C ALA A 128 10.65 10.93 14.31
N ALA A 129 9.61 10.71 13.49
CA ALA A 129 8.24 11.13 13.82
C ALA A 129 7.68 10.39 15.04
N ALA A 130 7.95 9.09 15.16
CA ALA A 130 7.57 8.29 16.33
C ALA A 130 8.26 8.79 17.60
N GLU A 131 9.58 9.02 17.54
CA GLU A 131 10.38 9.49 18.68
C GLU A 131 9.92 10.86 19.20
N LEU A 132 9.53 11.76 18.30
CA LEU A 132 9.02 13.09 18.65
C LEU A 132 7.55 13.09 19.09
N GLY A 133 6.88 11.92 19.14
CA GLY A 133 5.47 11.80 19.46
C GLY A 133 4.52 12.42 18.42
N LEU A 134 5.02 12.63 17.18
CA LEU A 134 4.28 13.23 16.07
C LEU A 134 3.47 12.21 15.25
N ALA A 135 3.71 10.92 15.48
CA ALA A 135 2.97 9.80 14.93
C ALA A 135 2.99 8.63 15.92
N LYS A 136 1.91 7.84 15.93
CA LYS A 136 1.93 6.51 16.55
C LYS A 136 2.31 5.49 15.51
N VAL A 137 3.27 4.64 15.82
CA VAL A 137 3.78 3.67 14.86
C VAL A 137 3.84 2.31 15.54
N GLU A 138 3.18 1.34 14.94
CA GLU A 138 3.26 -0.07 15.33
C GLU A 138 4.07 -0.79 14.25
N TYR A 139 4.85 -1.80 14.64
CA TYR A 139 5.61 -2.59 13.70
C TYR A 139 5.39 -4.09 13.88
N GLU A 140 5.56 -4.82 12.78
CA GLU A 140 5.62 -6.27 12.73
C GLU A 140 6.73 -6.67 11.75
N ILE A 141 7.42 -7.77 12.06
CA ILE A 141 8.53 -8.26 11.25
C ILE A 141 8.26 -9.70 10.88
N ASN A 142 8.31 -9.96 9.58
CA ASN A 142 8.05 -11.26 8.98
C ASN A 142 9.26 -11.74 8.19
N GLY A 143 9.69 -12.97 8.45
CA GLY A 143 10.60 -13.69 7.58
C GLY A 143 9.81 -14.31 6.43
N ILE A 144 10.17 -13.99 5.19
CA ILE A 144 9.57 -14.56 3.99
C ILE A 144 10.57 -15.54 3.38
N GLY A 145 10.15 -16.80 3.16
CA GLY A 145 11.03 -17.81 2.57
C GLY A 145 12.20 -18.25 3.44
N ILE A 146 12.18 -17.90 4.74
CA ILE A 146 13.20 -18.22 5.72
C ILE A 146 12.62 -19.24 6.73
N ASN A 147 13.07 -20.49 6.66
CA ASN A 147 12.55 -21.57 7.50
C ASN A 147 13.38 -21.86 8.75
N SER A 148 14.48 -21.13 8.98
CA SER A 148 15.39 -21.39 10.10
C SER A 148 14.87 -20.77 11.42
N PRO A 149 14.54 -21.58 12.45
CA PRO A 149 14.02 -21.03 13.71
C PRO A 149 15.03 -20.12 14.41
N ASN A 150 16.34 -20.36 14.21
CA ASN A 150 17.39 -19.58 14.85
C ASN A 150 17.43 -18.13 14.34
N ILE A 151 17.19 -17.92 13.04
CA ILE A 151 17.14 -16.58 12.48
C ILE A 151 15.77 -15.91 12.73
N LEU A 152 14.68 -16.67 12.84
CA LEU A 152 13.39 -16.10 13.20
C LEU A 152 13.35 -15.60 14.65
N LYS A 153 14.05 -16.29 15.57
CA LYS A 153 14.15 -15.89 16.99
C LYS A 153 14.90 -14.58 17.24
N ILE A 154 15.74 -14.14 16.29
CA ILE A 154 16.46 -12.86 16.43
C ILE A 154 15.61 -11.67 15.97
N LEU A 155 14.49 -11.92 15.30
CA LEU A 155 13.60 -10.86 14.84
C LEU A 155 12.89 -10.26 16.05
N PRO A 156 12.92 -8.92 16.21
CA PRO A 156 12.09 -8.27 17.22
C PRO A 156 10.62 -8.67 17.02
N GLY A 157 9.94 -9.00 18.12
CA GLY A 157 8.49 -9.24 18.09
C GLY A 157 7.72 -7.96 17.75
N PRO A 158 6.43 -8.07 17.40
CA PRO A 158 5.62 -6.89 17.10
C PRO A 158 5.49 -5.97 18.33
N GLY A 159 5.39 -4.66 18.09
CA GLY A 159 5.27 -3.70 19.17
C GLY A 159 5.21 -2.24 18.71
N GLU A 160 5.30 -1.33 19.67
CA GLU A 160 5.42 0.10 19.40
C GLU A 160 6.80 0.43 18.83
N PHE A 161 6.82 1.26 17.80
CA PHE A 161 8.05 1.70 17.17
C PHE A 161 8.68 2.83 17.99
N SER A 162 9.92 2.62 18.39
CA SER A 162 10.77 3.57 19.12
C SER A 162 12.15 3.60 18.48
N PHE A 163 13.00 4.57 18.82
CA PHE A 163 14.39 4.57 18.32
C PHE A 163 15.17 3.30 18.69
N GLU A 164 14.91 2.73 19.87
CA GLU A 164 15.49 1.45 20.29
C GLU A 164 15.07 0.30 19.36
N ASN A 165 13.76 0.18 19.09
CA ASN A 165 13.24 -0.87 18.22
C ASN A 165 13.66 -0.67 16.76
N TYR A 166 13.78 0.58 16.29
CA TYR A 166 14.35 0.91 14.98
C TYR A 166 15.77 0.36 14.82
N THR A 167 16.63 0.56 15.83
CA THR A 167 18.01 0.05 15.81
C THR A 167 18.04 -1.48 15.78
N LYS A 168 17.21 -2.13 16.62
CA LYS A 168 17.06 -3.59 16.62
C LYS A 168 16.59 -4.15 15.27
N ILE A 169 15.70 -3.43 14.58
CA ILE A 169 15.23 -3.81 13.24
C ILE A 169 16.36 -3.74 12.21
N LEU A 170 17.17 -2.67 12.22
CA LEU A 170 18.32 -2.56 11.32
C LEU A 170 19.35 -3.66 11.58
N GLU A 171 19.64 -3.98 12.84
CA GLU A 171 20.53 -5.08 13.19
C GLU A 171 19.98 -6.44 12.75
N ALA A 172 18.67 -6.65 12.90
CA ALA A 172 18.01 -7.87 12.42
C ALA A 172 18.09 -7.97 10.89
N ALA A 173 17.87 -6.86 10.16
CA ALA A 173 17.99 -6.81 8.70
C ALA A 173 19.40 -7.17 8.22
N GLU A 174 20.46 -6.65 8.85
CA GLU A 174 21.84 -7.01 8.51
C GLU A 174 22.18 -8.48 8.84
N LYS A 175 21.69 -9.01 9.97
CA LYS A 175 21.85 -10.44 10.32
C LYS A 175 21.14 -11.35 9.33
N VAL A 176 19.92 -11.00 8.91
CA VAL A 176 19.15 -11.74 7.90
C VAL A 176 19.85 -11.67 6.55
N LYS A 177 20.32 -10.49 6.14
CA LYS A 177 21.11 -10.31 4.91
C LYS A 177 22.34 -11.21 4.88
N LYS A 178 23.12 -11.24 5.97
CA LYS A 178 24.26 -12.16 6.09
C LYS A 178 23.84 -13.62 6.02
N TYR A 179 22.77 -14.00 6.73
CA TYR A 179 22.24 -15.36 6.69
C TYR A 179 21.84 -15.78 5.27
N MET A 180 21.16 -14.90 4.53
CA MET A 180 20.76 -15.16 3.14
C MET A 180 21.95 -15.34 2.21
N ALA A 181 23.00 -14.53 2.37
CA ALA A 181 24.23 -14.66 1.59
C ALA A 181 24.96 -15.98 1.87
N ASP A 182 25.00 -16.42 3.13
CA ASP A 182 25.73 -17.62 3.56
C ASP A 182 24.91 -18.92 3.39
N ASN A 183 23.59 -18.84 3.16
CA ASN A 183 22.67 -19.99 3.17
C ASN A 183 21.58 -19.90 2.09
N SER A 184 21.93 -19.42 0.89
CA SER A 184 20.98 -19.29 -0.22
C SER A 184 20.30 -20.61 -0.58
N ASP A 185 21.00 -21.74 -0.42
CA ASP A 185 20.52 -23.11 -0.60
C ASP A 185 19.40 -23.53 0.38
N LYS A 186 19.26 -22.82 1.50
CA LYS A 186 18.24 -23.09 2.55
C LYS A 186 17.04 -22.17 2.46
N LEU A 187 17.05 -21.22 1.53
CA LEU A 187 15.95 -20.30 1.30
C LEU A 187 14.90 -20.97 0.41
N THR A 188 13.64 -20.62 0.64
CA THR A 188 12.54 -21.05 -0.23
C THR A 188 11.95 -19.82 -0.91
N PRO A 189 11.97 -19.72 -2.25
CA PRO A 189 11.40 -18.56 -2.92
C PRO A 189 9.90 -18.49 -2.70
N GLN A 190 9.43 -17.30 -2.31
CA GLN A 190 8.01 -17.00 -2.09
C GLN A 190 7.61 -15.79 -2.94
N PRO A 191 6.36 -15.74 -3.45
CA PRO A 191 5.88 -14.62 -4.24
C PRO A 191 5.50 -13.46 -3.31
N PHE A 192 6.42 -12.53 -3.10
CA PHE A 192 6.28 -11.50 -2.06
C PHE A 192 5.78 -10.16 -2.61
N GLN A 193 5.94 -9.88 -3.91
CA GLN A 193 5.28 -8.73 -4.55
C GLN A 193 4.61 -9.13 -5.86
N VAL A 194 3.55 -8.40 -6.23
CA VAL A 194 2.84 -8.53 -7.49
C VAL A 194 2.85 -7.20 -8.24
N PHE A 195 2.99 -7.24 -9.56
CA PHE A 195 2.93 -6.08 -10.43
C PHE A 195 1.51 -5.95 -10.98
N MET A 196 0.80 -4.90 -10.58
CA MET A 196 -0.62 -4.70 -10.89
C MET A 196 -0.95 -3.21 -11.01
N SER A 197 -2.15 -2.88 -11.45
CA SER A 197 -2.59 -1.50 -11.57
C SER A 197 -2.64 -0.80 -10.21
N ASP A 198 -2.19 0.45 -10.18
CA ASP A 198 -2.18 1.30 -8.99
C ASP A 198 -3.56 1.68 -8.46
N GLU A 199 -4.61 1.43 -9.25
CA GLU A 199 -6.00 1.62 -8.86
C GLU A 199 -6.38 0.86 -7.60
N ILE A 200 -5.67 -0.25 -7.29
CA ILE A 200 -5.86 -0.98 -6.04
C ILE A 200 -5.51 -0.13 -4.80
N ASN A 201 -4.62 0.85 -4.93
CA ASN A 201 -4.16 1.71 -3.83
C ASN A 201 -4.93 3.02 -3.68
N LYS A 202 -6.12 3.11 -4.30
CA LYS A 202 -7.04 4.24 -4.10
C LYS A 202 -7.67 4.15 -2.72
N ASP A 203 -7.67 5.27 -1.99
CA ASP A 203 -8.34 5.36 -0.70
C ASP A 203 -9.83 5.58 -0.94
N VAL A 204 -10.57 4.48 -1.10
CA VAL A 204 -12.01 4.50 -1.46
C VAL A 204 -12.83 5.38 -0.50
N PHE A 205 -12.44 5.44 0.79
CA PHE A 205 -13.11 6.27 1.77
C PHE A 205 -12.82 7.75 1.54
N LYS A 206 -11.55 8.11 1.37
CA LYS A 206 -11.16 9.48 1.03
C LYS A 206 -11.74 9.91 -0.31
N ASP A 207 -11.77 9.03 -1.30
CA ASP A 207 -12.32 9.29 -2.62
C ASP A 207 -13.82 9.54 -2.54
N SER A 208 -14.57 8.67 -1.85
CA SER A 208 -16.00 8.85 -1.60
C SER A 208 -16.28 10.13 -0.83
N GLN A 209 -15.49 10.43 0.21
CA GLN A 209 -15.59 11.69 0.95
C GLN A 209 -15.26 12.91 0.08
N SER A 210 -14.31 12.78 -0.86
CA SER A 210 -13.93 13.85 -1.78
C SER A 210 -15.05 14.12 -2.78
N VAL A 211 -15.74 13.08 -3.28
CA VAL A 211 -16.95 13.21 -4.09
C VAL A 211 -18.06 13.90 -3.31
N LEU A 212 -18.37 13.44 -2.09
CA LEU A 212 -19.41 14.04 -1.24
C LEU A 212 -19.07 15.49 -0.87
N TYR A 213 -17.80 15.78 -0.61
CA TYR A 213 -17.31 17.13 -0.35
C TYR A 213 -17.49 18.03 -1.58
N ALA A 214 -17.11 17.56 -2.77
CA ALA A 214 -17.28 18.30 -4.01
C ALA A 214 -18.76 18.59 -4.28
N ALA A 215 -19.63 17.58 -4.19
CA ALA A 215 -21.07 17.72 -4.33
C ALA A 215 -21.65 18.76 -3.36
N LYS A 216 -21.28 18.71 -2.08
CA LYS A 216 -21.71 19.71 -1.08
C LYS A 216 -21.24 21.13 -1.39
N ASN A 217 -20.05 21.30 -1.98
CA ASN A 217 -19.57 22.61 -2.41
C ASN A 217 -20.34 23.13 -3.63
N VAL A 218 -20.67 22.27 -4.59
CA VAL A 218 -21.54 22.61 -5.74
C VAL A 218 -22.94 23.01 -5.25
N VAL A 219 -23.54 22.25 -4.32
CA VAL A 219 -24.83 22.59 -3.70
C VAL A 219 -24.78 23.95 -2.99
N SER A 220 -23.66 24.23 -2.30
CA SER A 220 -23.41 25.50 -1.63
C SER A 220 -23.03 26.63 -2.59
N ARG A 221 -22.90 26.34 -3.89
CA ARG A 221 -22.49 27.25 -4.96
C ARG A 221 -21.11 27.89 -4.74
N ASN A 222 -20.20 27.16 -4.09
CA ASN A 222 -18.79 27.54 -4.01
C ASN A 222 -18.12 27.27 -5.36
N THR A 223 -17.19 28.12 -5.78
CA THR A 223 -16.40 27.86 -7.00
C THR A 223 -15.43 26.70 -6.79
N LEU A 224 -14.91 26.10 -7.87
CA LEU A 224 -13.91 25.04 -7.77
C LEU A 224 -12.65 25.55 -7.04
N GLY A 225 -12.19 26.76 -7.33
CA GLY A 225 -11.07 27.38 -6.61
C GLY A 225 -11.33 27.55 -5.10
N GLU A 226 -12.56 27.89 -4.69
CA GLU A 226 -12.93 27.94 -3.27
C GLU A 226 -12.95 26.55 -2.63
N ALA A 227 -13.47 25.54 -3.34
CA ALA A 227 -13.50 24.16 -2.86
C ALA A 227 -12.08 23.58 -2.70
N LEU A 228 -11.20 23.79 -3.68
CA LEU A 228 -9.80 23.36 -3.61
C LEU A 228 -9.04 24.05 -2.48
N SER A 229 -9.21 25.37 -2.33
CA SER A 229 -8.67 26.16 -1.22
C SER A 229 -9.11 25.63 0.14
N LYS A 230 -10.42 25.40 0.32
CA LYS A 230 -11.01 24.94 1.59
C LYS A 230 -10.75 23.46 1.87
N SER A 231 -10.41 22.66 0.86
CA SER A 231 -10.12 21.24 1.02
C SER A 231 -8.90 21.02 1.94
N ALA A 232 -7.93 21.95 1.92
CA ALA A 232 -6.69 21.90 2.69
C ALA A 232 -5.98 20.54 2.62
N GLY A 233 -6.09 19.80 1.52
CA GLY A 233 -5.52 18.46 1.32
C GLY A 233 -6.19 17.33 2.13
N LYS A 234 -7.35 17.59 2.75
CA LYS A 234 -8.18 16.56 3.39
C LYS A 234 -8.85 15.65 2.36
N TYR A 235 -9.12 16.19 1.17
CA TYR A 235 -9.78 15.52 0.05
C TYR A 235 -8.84 15.47 -1.17
N SER A 236 -9.13 14.60 -2.12
CA SER A 236 -8.40 14.48 -3.39
C SER A 236 -8.80 15.63 -4.33
N SER A 237 -7.82 16.44 -4.74
CA SER A 237 -8.06 17.55 -5.68
C SER A 237 -8.57 17.04 -7.02
N ASP A 238 -7.96 15.99 -7.57
CA ASP A 238 -8.33 15.39 -8.85
C ASP A 238 -9.80 14.94 -8.87
N ILE A 239 -10.31 14.43 -7.75
CA ILE A 239 -11.71 14.00 -7.62
C ILE A 239 -12.65 15.21 -7.49
N ILE A 240 -12.23 16.26 -6.78
CA ILE A 240 -12.99 17.50 -6.70
C ILE A 240 -13.10 18.12 -8.09
N GLU A 241 -11.99 18.26 -8.81
CA GLU A 241 -11.92 18.77 -10.18
C GLU A 241 -12.79 17.92 -11.12
N GLY A 242 -12.67 16.59 -11.05
CA GLY A 242 -13.47 15.67 -11.85
C GLY A 242 -14.97 15.80 -11.62
N PHE A 243 -15.42 16.03 -10.37
CA PHE A 243 -16.83 16.25 -10.09
C PHE A 243 -17.33 17.59 -10.64
N TYR A 244 -16.56 18.68 -10.50
CA TYR A 244 -16.91 19.98 -11.09
C TYR A 244 -16.96 19.91 -12.62
N ALA A 245 -16.00 19.22 -13.25
CA ALA A 245 -15.98 18.99 -14.68
C ALA A 245 -17.20 18.18 -15.16
N LYS A 246 -17.65 17.18 -14.38
CA LYS A 246 -18.89 16.42 -14.66
C LYS A 246 -20.12 17.33 -14.69
N MET A 247 -20.15 18.37 -13.85
CA MET A 247 -21.20 19.39 -13.81
C MET A 247 -21.02 20.48 -14.90
N GLY A 248 -20.03 20.34 -15.79
CA GLY A 248 -19.72 21.32 -16.84
C GLY A 248 -19.00 22.57 -16.35
N ILE A 249 -18.50 22.59 -15.11
CA ILE A 249 -17.79 23.73 -14.52
C ILE A 249 -16.29 23.51 -14.68
N LEU A 250 -15.71 24.11 -15.72
CA LEU A 250 -14.30 23.93 -16.09
C LEU A 250 -13.39 25.10 -15.68
N ASP A 251 -13.97 26.21 -15.21
CA ASP A 251 -13.25 27.41 -14.75
C ASP A 251 -13.37 27.53 -13.23
N ASP A 252 -12.22 27.62 -12.57
CA ASP A 252 -12.05 27.64 -11.11
C ASP A 252 -12.75 28.82 -10.41
N HIS A 253 -13.07 29.88 -11.16
CA HIS A 253 -13.72 31.08 -10.65
C HIS A 253 -15.21 31.14 -10.99
N VAL A 254 -15.72 30.21 -11.79
CA VAL A 254 -17.14 30.16 -12.12
C VAL A 254 -17.93 29.59 -10.93
N LYS A 255 -18.99 30.32 -10.55
CA LYS A 255 -19.93 29.85 -9.53
C LYS A 255 -20.90 28.84 -10.15
N PRO A 256 -21.15 27.70 -9.48
CA PRO A 256 -22.19 26.77 -9.88
C PRO A 256 -23.53 27.46 -10.12
N SER A 257 -24.22 27.06 -11.19
CA SER A 257 -25.54 27.54 -11.57
C SER A 257 -26.62 27.03 -10.59
N ARG A 258 -27.87 27.43 -10.80
CA ARG A 258 -28.99 26.85 -10.04
C ARG A 258 -29.29 25.42 -10.46
N ASP A 259 -29.03 25.08 -11.72
CA ASP A 259 -29.24 23.74 -12.24
C ASP A 259 -28.16 22.79 -11.72
N ASP A 260 -26.89 23.21 -11.72
CA ASP A 260 -25.77 22.43 -11.15
C ASP A 260 -26.01 22.12 -9.66
N ARG A 261 -26.54 23.12 -8.91
CA ARG A 261 -26.93 22.92 -7.52
C ARG A 261 -28.01 21.86 -7.38
N ARG A 262 -29.03 21.86 -8.25
CA ARG A 262 -30.12 20.89 -8.20
C ARG A 262 -29.59 19.50 -8.52
N GLU A 263 -28.81 19.35 -9.58
CA GLU A 263 -28.21 18.07 -9.99
C GLU A 263 -27.28 17.50 -8.90
N ALA A 264 -26.47 18.36 -8.27
CA ALA A 264 -25.64 17.94 -7.14
C ALA A 264 -26.44 17.59 -5.87
N SER A 265 -27.62 18.20 -5.67
CA SER A 265 -28.54 17.84 -4.57
C SER A 265 -29.16 16.48 -4.83
N ASP A 266 -29.65 16.25 -6.06
CA ASP A 266 -30.25 14.98 -6.47
C ASP A 266 -29.24 13.83 -6.35
N PHE A 267 -27.95 14.10 -6.63
CA PHE A 267 -26.86 13.14 -6.40
C PHE A 267 -26.65 12.76 -4.93
N LEU A 268 -26.92 13.67 -3.98
CA LEU A 268 -26.71 13.44 -2.54
C LEU A 268 -27.91 12.76 -1.86
N ASP A 269 -29.09 12.81 -2.48
CA ASP A 269 -30.34 12.26 -1.94
C ASP A 269 -30.58 10.77 -2.33
N VAL A 270 -29.58 10.13 -2.97
CA VAL A 270 -29.54 8.70 -3.32
C VAL A 270 -28.85 7.90 -2.22
#